data_AF-A0A960YNY4-F1
#
_entry.id   AF-A0A960YNY4-F1
#
_cell.length_a   1.000
_cell.length_b   1.000
_cell.length_c   1.000
_cell.angle_alpha   90.00
_cell.angle_beta   90.00
_cell.angle_gamma   90.00
#
_symmetry.space_group_name_H-M   'P 1'
#
loop_
_entity.id
_entity.type
_entity.pdbx_description
1 polymer ?
#
loop_
_entity_poly.entity_id
_entity_poly.type
_entity_poly.pdbx_seq_one_letter_code
_entity_poly.pdbx_strand_id
1 'polypeptide(L)'
;MENCKKMGIRTGFLILMVLIALIGCGQVQKVPLSRCAQLRGIPGPADLAVEQRSAFGGDRLIIASQARRGSDPEGEYLEQGRMLFVPLSGSNRNDVLEFSFSGRDEYPFHPEGMDVVDSGGSHFLIVANHARKDQHAIEVFRIERTSLNFITRYRHEFFEYPVDVVALGSEEFYVLNRRSASGLQNIAMSSVFLGSGSLVYVNGNQFFRVLSNLKDPSSISLSPDQSKIWINVAGSSSIRIYQRGSGPDLQPVASVGLPSTPGRGAFLDSSRYLVTGIPSGWDLSRHESNPANLASSQVFSLATSNGSLALAYQDQGEEISGAYGIAVRSNQLFLGPRYDDYVLACTYP
;
A
#
# COMPACT_ATOMS: atom_id res chain seq x y z
N MET A 1 64.17 -37.21 4.60
CA MET A 1 64.45 -37.02 6.04
C MET A 1 63.44 -36.00 6.54
N GLU A 2 62.29 -36.47 7.04
CA GLU A 2 62.03 -36.64 8.50
C GLU A 2 61.80 -35.27 9.19
N ASN A 3 60.86 -35.08 10.11
CA ASN A 3 59.63 -35.77 10.49
C ASN A 3 58.90 -34.78 11.42
N CYS A 4 57.58 -34.74 11.30
CA CYS A 4 56.57 -34.58 12.34
C CYS A 4 56.80 -33.71 13.63
N LYS A 5 55.93 -32.70 13.76
CA LYS A 5 55.12 -32.26 14.93
C LYS A 5 55.79 -32.14 16.32
N LYS A 6 55.65 -30.94 16.91
CA LYS A 6 55.12 -30.77 18.28
C LYS A 6 54.22 -29.53 18.38
N MET A 7 53.19 -29.71 19.18
CA MET A 7 52.00 -28.90 19.42
C MET A 7 52.22 -28.03 20.68
N GLY A 8 51.73 -26.80 20.66
CA GLY A 8 51.69 -25.91 21.83
C GLY A 8 50.76 -24.73 21.57
N ILE A 9 49.64 -24.68 22.28
CA ILE A 9 48.48 -23.80 22.11
C ILE A 9 48.65 -22.52 22.95
N ARG A 10 47.94 -21.46 22.54
CA ARG A 10 47.57 -20.19 23.24
C ARG A 10 48.52 -19.04 22.89
N THR A 11 48.10 -17.84 22.48
CA THR A 11 46.84 -17.11 22.68
C THR A 11 46.84 -15.90 21.73
N GLY A 12 45.68 -15.55 21.17
CA GLY A 12 45.28 -14.17 20.88
C GLY A 12 45.96 -13.42 19.73
N PHE A 13 45.28 -13.26 18.60
CA PHE A 13 44.57 -12.02 18.22
C PHE A 13 44.06 -12.17 16.77
N LEU A 14 42.78 -12.49 16.62
CA LEU A 14 42.09 -12.39 15.35
C LEU A 14 41.70 -10.92 15.19
N ILE A 15 42.47 -10.13 14.44
CA ILE A 15 42.07 -8.76 14.08
C ILE A 15 40.96 -8.87 13.03
N LEU A 16 39.73 -8.86 13.52
CA LEU A 16 38.54 -8.60 12.74
C LEU A 16 38.59 -7.13 12.32
N MET A 17 38.89 -6.86 11.05
CA MET A 17 38.63 -5.54 10.45
C MET A 17 37.11 -5.35 10.34
N VAL A 18 36.50 -4.88 11.43
CA VAL A 18 35.20 -4.22 11.38
C VAL A 18 35.45 -2.88 10.71
N LEU A 19 35.20 -2.79 9.40
CA LEU A 19 35.00 -1.50 8.76
C LEU A 19 33.68 -0.95 9.29
N ILE A 20 33.77 -0.15 10.35
CA ILE A 20 32.67 0.70 10.81
C ILE A 20 32.46 1.73 9.70
N ALA A 21 31.45 1.49 8.87
CA ALA A 21 30.87 2.54 8.06
C ALA A 21 30.20 3.53 9.04
N LEU A 22 30.96 4.53 9.48
CA LEU A 22 30.42 5.76 10.04
C LEU A 22 29.68 6.49 8.91
N ILE A 23 28.49 6.01 8.56
CA ILE A 23 27.51 6.81 7.84
C ILE A 23 27.05 7.82 8.88
N GLY A 24 27.50 9.06 8.71
CA GLY A 24 27.19 10.15 9.63
C GLY A 24 25.69 10.18 9.92
N CYS A 25 25.35 10.31 11.20
CA CYS A 25 24.03 10.72 11.66
C CYS A 25 23.80 12.18 11.24
N GLY A 26 23.67 12.43 9.93
CA GLY A 26 23.09 13.67 9.44
C GLY A 26 21.63 13.67 9.85
N GLN A 27 21.17 14.72 10.53
CA GLN A 27 19.75 14.90 10.78
C GLN A 27 19.02 14.86 9.43
N VAL A 28 18.10 13.91 9.28
CA VAL A 28 17.25 13.79 8.09
C VAL A 28 16.49 15.12 7.94
N GLN A 29 16.84 15.90 6.91
CA GLN A 29 16.36 17.26 6.72
C GLN A 29 14.88 17.24 6.34
N LYS A 30 14.03 17.97 7.08
CA LYS A 30 12.61 18.06 6.77
C LYS A 30 12.40 18.69 5.39
N VAL A 31 11.58 18.05 4.55
CA VAL A 31 11.09 18.59 3.28
C VAL A 31 9.58 18.75 3.45
N PRO A 32 9.09 19.97 3.77
CA PRO A 32 7.70 20.16 4.16
C PRO A 32 6.76 20.19 2.95
N LEU A 33 5.53 19.73 3.16
CA LEU A 33 4.39 20.11 2.34
C LEU A 33 3.75 21.39 2.91
N SER A 34 2.90 22.04 2.12
CA SER A 34 2.24 23.27 2.54
C SER A 34 0.81 23.01 3.04
N ARG A 35 0.33 23.85 3.98
CA ARG A 35 -1.07 23.84 4.46
C ARG A 35 -1.58 22.46 4.88
N CYS A 36 -0.76 21.72 5.65
CA CYS A 36 -1.14 20.41 6.15
C CYS A 36 -2.12 20.51 7.33
N ALA A 37 -3.13 19.63 7.32
CA ALA A 37 -4.11 19.49 8.39
C ALA A 37 -4.48 18.00 8.57
N GLN A 38 -4.75 17.60 9.82
CA GLN A 38 -5.18 16.24 10.13
C GLN A 38 -6.71 16.12 10.08
N LEU A 39 -7.19 15.15 9.30
CA LEU A 39 -8.56 14.66 9.35
C LEU A 39 -8.58 13.49 10.33
N ARG A 40 -9.21 13.64 11.50
CA ARG A 40 -9.14 12.68 12.61
C ARG A 40 -10.34 11.73 12.66
N GLY A 41 -10.23 10.67 13.46
CA GLY A 41 -11.29 9.66 13.62
C GLY A 41 -11.26 8.60 12.52
N ILE A 42 -10.10 8.39 11.92
CA ILE A 42 -9.87 7.47 10.81
C ILE A 42 -8.81 6.47 11.29
N PRO A 43 -9.16 5.39 12.01
CA PRO A 43 -8.18 4.43 12.51
C PRO A 43 -7.51 3.66 11.35
N GLY A 44 -6.20 3.73 11.26
CA GLY A 44 -5.37 3.02 10.29
C GLY A 44 -5.83 3.15 8.84
N PRO A 45 -5.80 4.35 8.22
CA PRO A 45 -6.11 4.56 6.81
C PRO A 45 -5.01 3.96 5.94
N ALA A 46 -5.10 2.66 5.66
CA ALA A 46 -4.09 1.96 4.88
C ALA A 46 -4.18 2.27 3.39
N ASP A 47 -5.36 2.66 2.89
CA ASP A 47 -5.56 3.00 1.49
C ASP A 47 -6.57 4.14 1.32
N LEU A 48 -6.40 4.88 0.23
CA LEU A 48 -7.11 6.11 -0.08
C LEU A 48 -7.40 6.18 -1.57
N ALA A 49 -8.65 6.47 -1.94
CA ALA A 49 -9.06 6.67 -3.33
C ALA A 49 -9.90 7.93 -3.46
N VAL A 50 -9.91 8.56 -4.63
CA VAL A 50 -10.74 9.74 -4.90
C VAL A 50 -11.87 9.35 -5.84
N GLU A 51 -13.10 9.50 -5.38
CA GLU A 51 -14.26 9.46 -6.25
C GLU A 51 -14.50 10.85 -6.83
N GLN A 52 -14.35 10.97 -8.15
CA GLN A 52 -14.59 12.23 -8.85
C GLN A 52 -16.06 12.36 -9.21
N ARG A 53 -16.62 13.58 -9.17
CA ARG A 53 -18.04 13.82 -9.53
C ARG A 53 -19.00 12.89 -8.76
N SER A 54 -18.75 12.73 -7.47
CA SER A 54 -19.59 11.88 -6.60
C SER A 54 -21.04 12.38 -6.54
N ALA A 55 -21.92 11.57 -5.95
CA ALA A 55 -23.32 11.94 -5.72
C ALA A 55 -23.56 13.17 -4.80
N PHE A 56 -22.50 13.76 -4.26
CA PHE A 56 -22.51 15.08 -3.60
C PHE A 56 -22.42 16.27 -4.57
N GLY A 57 -22.24 16.03 -5.88
CA GLY A 57 -22.01 17.10 -6.87
C GLY A 57 -20.58 17.64 -6.86
N GLY A 58 -19.64 16.92 -6.23
CA GLY A 58 -18.23 17.24 -6.14
C GLY A 58 -17.40 16.00 -5.82
N ASP A 59 -16.09 16.15 -5.63
CA ASP A 59 -15.21 15.03 -5.35
C ASP A 59 -15.24 14.65 -3.86
N ARG A 60 -14.95 13.39 -3.55
CA ARG A 60 -14.72 12.93 -2.18
C ARG A 60 -13.55 11.95 -2.09
N LEU A 61 -12.86 11.98 -0.95
CA LEU A 61 -11.89 10.96 -0.57
C LEU A 61 -12.66 9.76 0.00
N ILE A 62 -12.33 8.55 -0.41
CA ILE A 62 -12.79 7.28 0.17
C ILE A 62 -11.59 6.64 0.87
N ILE A 63 -11.82 6.08 2.05
CA ILE A 63 -10.76 5.61 2.95
C ILE A 63 -11.10 4.21 3.46
N ALA A 64 -10.16 3.27 3.28
CA ALA A 64 -10.20 1.95 3.90
C ALA A 64 -9.57 2.05 5.30
N SER A 65 -10.40 1.90 6.34
CA SER A 65 -10.02 2.12 7.73
C SER A 65 -10.07 0.82 8.53
N GLN A 66 -8.99 0.53 9.25
CA GLN A 66 -8.85 -0.63 10.13
C GLN A 66 -7.87 -0.30 11.26
N ALA A 67 -8.31 -0.43 12.51
CA ALA A 67 -7.41 -0.41 13.65
C ALA A 67 -6.55 -1.69 13.63
N ARG A 68 -5.22 -1.55 13.60
CA ARG A 68 -4.28 -2.68 13.42
C ARG A 68 -3.44 -3.04 14.65
N ARG A 69 -3.46 -2.23 15.70
CA ARG A 69 -2.67 -2.47 16.91
C ARG A 69 -3.30 -3.50 17.86
N GLY A 70 -4.60 -3.74 17.75
CA GLY A 70 -5.32 -4.72 18.56
C GLY A 70 -5.63 -5.98 17.75
N SER A 71 -5.04 -7.11 18.16
CA SER A 71 -5.39 -8.43 17.64
C SER A 71 -5.63 -9.46 18.75
N ASP A 72 -6.38 -10.50 18.44
CA ASP A 72 -6.56 -11.66 19.29
C ASP A 72 -5.35 -12.63 19.21
N PRO A 73 -5.30 -13.69 20.05
CA PRO A 73 -4.21 -14.66 20.01
C PRO A 73 -4.05 -15.44 18.70
N GLU A 74 -5.07 -15.45 17.83
CA GLU A 74 -5.04 -16.11 16.52
C GLU A 74 -4.49 -15.17 15.42
N GLY A 75 -4.40 -13.87 15.73
CA GLY A 75 -3.91 -12.81 14.87
C GLY A 75 -5.02 -12.02 14.17
N GLU A 76 -6.28 -12.21 14.56
CA GLU A 76 -7.43 -11.47 14.00
C GLU A 76 -7.53 -10.09 14.62
N TYR A 77 -7.92 -9.08 13.83
CA TYR A 77 -8.16 -7.74 14.36
C TYR A 77 -9.35 -7.72 15.31
N LEU A 78 -9.19 -7.06 16.45
CA LEU A 78 -10.26 -6.97 17.47
C LEU A 78 -11.45 -6.13 17.00
N GLU A 79 -11.22 -5.17 16.12
CA GLU A 79 -12.23 -4.24 15.62
C GLU A 79 -12.57 -4.53 14.16
N GLN A 80 -13.86 -4.43 13.82
CA GLN A 80 -14.30 -4.45 12.42
C GLN A 80 -13.79 -3.20 11.69
N GLY A 81 -13.36 -3.41 10.46
CA GLY A 81 -12.97 -2.34 9.55
C GLY A 81 -14.16 -1.56 9.03
N ARG A 82 -13.86 -0.39 8.46
CA ARG A 82 -14.86 0.57 7.99
C ARG A 82 -14.47 1.16 6.66
N MET A 83 -15.48 1.52 5.86
CA MET A 83 -15.30 2.39 4.71
C MET A 83 -15.75 3.79 5.10
N LEU A 84 -14.81 4.73 5.12
CA LEU A 84 -15.07 6.13 5.42
C LEU A 84 -14.99 6.96 4.15
N PHE A 85 -15.58 8.15 4.18
CA PHE A 85 -15.40 9.14 3.14
C PHE A 85 -15.37 10.57 3.68
N VAL A 86 -14.73 11.45 2.91
CA VAL A 86 -14.60 12.87 3.22
C VAL A 86 -14.96 13.69 1.98
N PRO A 87 -16.07 14.45 1.99
CA PRO A 87 -16.37 15.42 0.93
C PRO A 87 -15.24 16.45 0.79
N LEU A 88 -14.79 16.70 -0.43
CA LEU A 88 -13.70 17.67 -0.70
C LEU A 88 -14.23 19.06 -1.07
N SER A 89 -15.55 19.24 -1.11
CA SER A 89 -16.22 20.50 -1.44
C SER A 89 -17.54 20.62 -0.68
N GLY A 90 -18.17 21.80 -0.71
CA GLY A 90 -19.42 22.06 0.01
C GLY A 90 -19.24 22.44 1.48
N SER A 91 -20.36 22.53 2.21
CA SER A 91 -20.39 22.94 3.62
C SER A 91 -19.86 21.87 4.57
N ASN A 92 -19.96 20.60 4.19
CA ASN A 92 -19.47 19.43 4.91
C ASN A 92 -18.06 19.00 4.44
N ARG A 93 -17.31 19.92 3.81
CA ARG A 93 -15.94 19.62 3.39
C ARG A 93 -15.10 19.27 4.61
N ASN A 94 -14.23 18.27 4.49
CA ASN A 94 -13.37 17.75 5.56
C ASN A 94 -14.10 16.98 6.68
N ASP A 95 -15.43 16.83 6.62
CA ASP A 95 -16.15 15.98 7.57
C ASP A 95 -15.82 14.51 7.28
N VAL A 96 -15.44 13.76 8.32
CA VAL A 96 -15.23 12.32 8.24
C VAL A 96 -16.56 11.62 8.45
N LEU A 97 -17.02 10.93 7.41
CA LEU A 97 -18.31 10.24 7.38
C LEU A 97 -18.09 8.75 7.11
N GLU A 98 -19.03 7.92 7.56
CA GLU A 98 -18.98 6.47 7.37
C GLU A 98 -20.03 6.03 6.35
N PHE A 99 -19.67 5.10 5.46
CA PHE A 99 -20.63 4.48 4.56
C PHE A 99 -21.47 3.44 5.31
N SER A 100 -22.78 3.44 5.08
CA SER A 100 -23.62 2.29 5.45
C SER A 100 -23.54 1.21 4.35
N PHE A 101 -23.48 -0.06 4.73
CA PHE A 101 -23.60 -1.17 3.77
C PHE A 101 -25.06 -1.54 3.52
N SER A 102 -25.39 -1.85 2.28
CA SER A 102 -26.71 -2.35 1.88
C SER A 102 -26.55 -3.66 1.10
N GLY A 103 -27.36 -4.68 1.44
CA GLY A 103 -27.35 -5.98 0.78
C GLY A 103 -26.11 -6.86 1.06
N ARG A 104 -25.21 -6.42 1.95
CA ARG A 104 -24.05 -7.19 2.40
C ARG A 104 -24.44 -8.07 3.60
N ASP A 105 -23.94 -9.30 3.62
CA ASP A 105 -24.06 -10.22 4.75
C ASP A 105 -23.13 -9.83 5.93
N GLU A 106 -23.24 -10.57 7.04
CA GLU A 106 -22.41 -10.40 8.23
C GLU A 106 -20.98 -10.97 8.07
N TYR A 107 -20.53 -11.23 6.83
CA TYR A 107 -19.18 -11.69 6.60
C TYR A 107 -18.19 -10.67 7.15
N PRO A 108 -17.19 -11.06 7.96
CA PRO A 108 -16.30 -10.10 8.59
C PRO A 108 -15.61 -9.18 7.57
N PHE A 109 -15.38 -7.94 7.97
CA PHE A 109 -14.88 -6.90 7.08
C PHE A 109 -13.64 -6.22 7.66
N HIS A 110 -12.51 -6.45 7.02
CA HIS A 110 -11.21 -5.87 7.33
C HIS A 110 -10.55 -5.44 6.00
N PRO A 111 -10.86 -4.22 5.50
CA PRO A 111 -10.37 -3.76 4.21
C PRO A 111 -8.88 -3.40 4.30
N GLU A 112 -8.10 -3.75 3.27
CA GLU A 112 -6.68 -3.39 3.18
C GLU A 112 -6.34 -2.53 1.95
N GLY A 113 -6.75 -2.95 0.75
CA GLY A 113 -6.58 -2.19 -0.49
C GLY A 113 -7.88 -2.05 -1.27
N MET A 114 -7.98 -1.00 -2.07
CA MET A 114 -9.20 -0.68 -2.81
C MET A 114 -8.93 0.16 -4.06
N ASP A 115 -9.89 0.18 -4.97
CA ASP A 115 -9.90 1.11 -6.09
C ASP A 115 -11.33 1.56 -6.43
N VAL A 116 -11.44 2.74 -7.04
CA VAL A 116 -12.70 3.33 -7.50
C VAL A 116 -12.69 3.45 -9.01
N VAL A 117 -13.73 2.93 -9.65
CA VAL A 117 -13.86 2.96 -11.12
C VAL A 117 -15.23 3.47 -11.55
N ASP A 118 -15.27 4.29 -12.59
CA ASP A 118 -16.50 4.60 -13.33
C ASP A 118 -16.71 3.52 -14.39
N SER A 119 -17.85 2.83 -14.31
CA SER A 119 -18.26 1.85 -15.31
C SER A 119 -19.72 2.08 -15.66
N GLY A 120 -19.98 2.45 -16.91
CA GLY A 120 -21.34 2.69 -17.41
C GLY A 120 -22.06 3.86 -16.71
N GLY A 121 -21.32 4.88 -16.23
CA GLY A 121 -21.90 6.04 -15.54
C GLY A 121 -22.29 5.79 -14.08
N SER A 122 -21.94 4.62 -13.54
CA SER A 122 -21.99 4.32 -12.11
C SER A 122 -20.58 4.17 -11.57
N HIS A 123 -20.36 4.60 -10.33
CA HIS A 123 -19.09 4.38 -9.65
C HIS A 123 -19.13 3.09 -8.84
N PHE A 124 -18.05 2.31 -8.94
CA PHE A 124 -17.87 1.08 -8.19
C PHE A 124 -16.63 1.17 -7.32
N LEU A 125 -16.71 0.55 -6.14
CA LEU A 125 -15.62 0.38 -5.21
C LEU A 125 -15.28 -1.10 -5.16
N ILE A 126 -14.04 -1.44 -5.48
CA ILE A 126 -13.49 -2.79 -5.39
C ILE A 126 -12.60 -2.81 -4.15
N VAL A 127 -12.81 -3.77 -3.23
CA VAL A 127 -12.13 -3.82 -1.94
C VAL A 127 -11.53 -5.19 -1.69
N ALA A 128 -10.23 -5.24 -1.40
CA ALA A 128 -9.57 -6.39 -0.81
C ALA A 128 -9.95 -6.51 0.67
N ASN A 129 -10.63 -7.60 1.03
CA ASN A 129 -11.14 -7.86 2.37
C ASN A 129 -10.46 -9.11 2.99
N HIS A 130 -9.95 -8.98 4.21
CA HIS A 130 -9.37 -10.07 5.01
C HIS A 130 -10.32 -10.48 6.14
N ALA A 131 -11.38 -11.23 5.83
CA ALA A 131 -12.42 -11.53 6.82
C ALA A 131 -11.92 -12.37 8.01
N ARG A 132 -11.06 -13.34 7.73
CA ARG A 132 -10.34 -14.14 8.71
C ARG A 132 -8.94 -14.43 8.17
N LYS A 133 -8.08 -14.97 9.01
CA LYS A 133 -6.83 -15.62 8.68
C LYS A 133 -7.05 -16.61 7.55
N ASP A 134 -6.28 -16.43 6.49
CA ASP A 134 -6.34 -17.22 5.25
C ASP A 134 -7.73 -17.22 4.54
N GLN A 135 -8.65 -16.33 4.94
CA GLN A 135 -9.94 -16.14 4.27
C GLN A 135 -10.01 -14.73 3.66
N HIS A 136 -9.61 -14.65 2.41
CA HIS A 136 -9.56 -13.42 1.66
C HIS A 136 -10.61 -13.38 0.56
N ALA A 137 -11.11 -12.19 0.28
CA ALA A 137 -12.07 -11.97 -0.79
C ALA A 137 -11.87 -10.59 -1.41
N ILE A 138 -12.29 -10.45 -2.67
CA ILE A 138 -12.49 -9.13 -3.28
C ILE A 138 -13.98 -8.85 -3.28
N GLU A 139 -14.40 -7.76 -2.64
CA GLU A 139 -15.79 -7.33 -2.58
C GLU A 139 -16.02 -6.12 -3.47
N VAL A 140 -17.11 -6.16 -4.25
CA VAL A 140 -17.49 -5.09 -5.17
C VAL A 140 -18.77 -4.44 -4.69
N PHE A 141 -18.75 -3.12 -4.63
CA PHE A 141 -19.86 -2.29 -4.24
C PHE A 141 -20.16 -1.27 -5.32
N ARG A 142 -21.44 -0.98 -5.56
CA ARG A 142 -21.83 0.26 -6.22
C ARG A 142 -21.86 1.37 -5.18
N ILE A 143 -21.22 2.48 -5.52
CA ILE A 143 -21.12 3.63 -4.64
C ILE A 143 -22.37 4.49 -4.79
N GLU A 144 -23.05 4.76 -3.68
CA GLU A 144 -24.13 5.74 -3.59
C GLU A 144 -23.68 6.96 -2.76
N ARG A 145 -24.59 7.91 -2.51
CA ARG A 145 -24.25 9.12 -1.74
C ARG A 145 -23.70 8.83 -0.35
N THR A 146 -24.32 7.97 0.43
CA THR A 146 -23.86 7.65 1.80
C THR A 146 -23.83 6.15 2.08
N SER A 147 -24.04 5.33 1.06
CA SER A 147 -24.08 3.88 1.19
C SER A 147 -23.23 3.17 0.14
N LEU A 148 -22.79 1.96 0.47
CA LEU A 148 -22.17 1.02 -0.44
C LEU A 148 -23.16 -0.12 -0.67
N ASN A 149 -23.69 -0.21 -1.89
CA ASN A 149 -24.59 -1.26 -2.30
C ASN A 149 -23.78 -2.47 -2.74
N PHE A 150 -23.83 -3.56 -1.98
CA PHE A 150 -23.11 -4.78 -2.29
C PHE A 150 -23.57 -5.37 -3.63
N ILE A 151 -22.61 -5.72 -4.48
CA ILE A 151 -22.85 -6.33 -5.79
C ILE A 151 -22.44 -7.80 -5.76
N THR A 152 -21.18 -8.07 -5.41
CA THR A 152 -20.65 -9.43 -5.42
C THR A 152 -19.40 -9.55 -4.55
N ARG A 153 -19.03 -10.79 -4.26
CA ARG A 153 -17.81 -11.18 -3.55
C ARG A 153 -17.10 -12.26 -4.35
N TYR A 154 -15.90 -11.96 -4.82
CA TYR A 154 -15.03 -12.92 -5.47
C TYR A 154 -14.15 -13.63 -4.44
N ARG A 155 -14.15 -14.96 -4.51
CA ARG A 155 -13.20 -15.83 -3.81
C ARG A 155 -12.56 -16.75 -4.83
N HIS A 156 -11.26 -16.90 -4.75
CA HIS A 156 -10.50 -17.75 -5.65
C HIS A 156 -9.22 -18.21 -4.94
N GLU A 157 -8.71 -19.38 -5.29
CA GLU A 157 -7.43 -19.89 -4.77
C GLU A 157 -6.23 -18.99 -5.11
N PHE A 158 -6.38 -18.10 -6.08
CA PHE A 158 -5.35 -17.13 -6.45
C PHE A 158 -5.34 -15.88 -5.56
N PHE A 159 -6.31 -15.71 -4.66
CA PHE A 159 -6.37 -14.60 -3.70
C PHE A 159 -5.69 -15.00 -2.39
N GLU A 160 -4.38 -15.19 -2.44
CA GLU A 160 -3.56 -15.75 -1.36
C GLU A 160 -3.38 -14.78 -0.19
N TYR A 161 -3.13 -13.50 -0.48
CA TYR A 161 -3.14 -12.39 0.48
C TYR A 161 -3.24 -11.08 -0.32
N PRO A 162 -4.44 -10.67 -0.74
CA PRO A 162 -4.64 -9.47 -1.54
C PRO A 162 -4.24 -8.22 -0.75
N VAL A 163 -3.26 -7.45 -1.21
CA VAL A 163 -2.85 -6.18 -0.56
C VAL A 163 -3.43 -4.96 -1.25
N ASP A 164 -3.71 -5.08 -2.55
CA ASP A 164 -4.16 -3.98 -3.36
C ASP A 164 -4.88 -4.44 -4.62
N VAL A 165 -5.67 -3.55 -5.22
CA VAL A 165 -6.43 -3.79 -6.45
C VAL A 165 -6.34 -2.58 -7.36
N VAL A 166 -6.48 -2.81 -8.67
CA VAL A 166 -6.77 -1.73 -9.64
C VAL A 166 -7.85 -2.19 -10.59
N ALA A 167 -8.84 -1.35 -10.83
CA ALA A 167 -10.03 -1.70 -11.58
C ALA A 167 -10.04 -1.05 -12.97
N LEU A 168 -10.38 -1.85 -13.98
CA LEU A 168 -10.70 -1.40 -15.34
C LEU A 168 -12.23 -1.27 -15.51
N GLY A 169 -13.01 -1.98 -14.70
CA GLY A 169 -14.46 -1.90 -14.61
C GLY A 169 -14.97 -2.63 -13.37
N SER A 170 -16.29 -2.79 -13.25
CA SER A 170 -16.90 -3.46 -12.09
C SER A 170 -16.61 -4.95 -12.00
N GLU A 171 -16.26 -5.59 -13.12
CA GLU A 171 -15.98 -7.03 -13.23
C GLU A 171 -14.60 -7.31 -13.85
N GLU A 172 -13.83 -6.28 -14.18
CA GLU A 172 -12.49 -6.41 -14.77
C GLU A 172 -11.49 -5.63 -13.92
N PHE A 173 -10.56 -6.32 -13.27
CA PHE A 173 -9.61 -5.73 -12.35
C PHE A 173 -8.38 -6.61 -12.15
N TYR A 174 -7.33 -6.05 -11.56
CA TYR A 174 -6.17 -6.79 -11.11
C TYR A 174 -6.14 -6.85 -9.59
N VAL A 175 -5.70 -8.00 -9.06
CA VAL A 175 -5.50 -8.24 -7.63
C VAL A 175 -4.03 -8.50 -7.39
N LEU A 176 -3.39 -7.61 -6.64
CA LEU A 176 -2.01 -7.76 -6.21
C LEU A 176 -1.98 -8.54 -4.89
N ASN A 177 -1.36 -9.71 -4.91
CA ASN A 177 -1.13 -10.49 -3.71
C ASN A 177 0.27 -10.24 -3.15
N ARG A 178 0.34 -10.10 -1.84
CA ARG A 178 1.56 -10.31 -1.06
C ARG A 178 1.66 -11.77 -0.63
N ARG A 179 2.81 -12.16 -0.10
CA ARG A 179 3.00 -13.45 0.56
C ARG A 179 2.05 -13.58 1.75
N SER A 180 1.30 -14.68 1.86
CA SER A 180 0.60 -15.03 3.10
C SER A 180 1.60 -15.44 4.19
N ALA A 181 1.39 -14.97 5.43
CA ALA A 181 2.24 -15.26 6.58
C ALA A 181 2.08 -16.69 7.14
N SER A 182 1.14 -17.49 6.64
CA SER A 182 0.81 -18.80 7.22
C SER A 182 1.62 -19.95 6.60
N GLY A 183 2.30 -20.74 7.45
CA GLY A 183 2.92 -22.03 7.12
C GLY A 183 4.39 -22.18 7.54
N LEU A 184 4.68 -23.14 8.40
CA LEU A 184 6.07 -23.54 8.77
C LEU A 184 6.91 -23.97 7.55
N GLN A 185 6.29 -24.49 6.49
CA GLN A 185 6.96 -24.83 5.23
C GLN A 185 7.47 -23.59 4.48
N ASN A 186 6.81 -22.44 4.63
CA ASN A 186 7.21 -21.18 4.04
C ASN A 186 8.48 -20.60 4.71
N ILE A 187 8.72 -20.91 5.99
CA ILE A 187 9.92 -20.48 6.73
C ILE A 187 11.17 -21.27 6.29
N ALA A 188 11.05 -22.52 5.86
CA ALA A 188 12.20 -23.31 5.38
C ALA A 188 12.78 -22.79 4.04
N MET A 189 11.95 -22.10 3.25
CA MET A 189 12.37 -21.34 2.05
C MET A 189 12.57 -19.85 2.36
N SER A 190 12.75 -19.48 3.64
CA SER A 190 12.83 -18.08 4.06
C SER A 190 14.09 -17.41 3.57
N SER A 191 13.91 -16.61 2.54
CA SER A 191 14.66 -15.38 2.43
C SER A 191 13.78 -14.34 1.73
N VAL A 192 13.97 -13.07 2.06
CA VAL A 192 13.44 -11.92 1.29
C VAL A 192 13.84 -12.02 -0.20
N PHE A 193 14.80 -12.89 -0.54
CA PHE A 193 15.25 -13.16 -1.90
C PHE A 193 14.31 -14.04 -2.73
N LEU A 194 13.44 -14.86 -2.12
CA LEU A 194 12.50 -15.75 -2.83
C LEU A 194 11.11 -15.09 -2.88
N GLY A 195 10.86 -14.32 -3.95
CA GLY A 195 9.60 -13.61 -4.16
C GLY A 195 8.39 -14.55 -4.13
N SER A 196 7.28 -14.10 -3.55
CA SER A 196 6.05 -14.90 -3.33
C SER A 196 4.77 -14.11 -3.51
N GLY A 197 4.86 -12.82 -3.86
CA GLY A 197 3.70 -12.06 -4.33
C GLY A 197 3.34 -12.44 -5.77
N SER A 198 2.09 -12.23 -6.13
CA SER A 198 1.54 -12.52 -7.46
C SER A 198 0.63 -11.40 -7.91
N LEU A 199 0.40 -11.31 -9.23
CA LEU A 199 -0.63 -10.45 -9.80
C LEU A 199 -1.65 -11.33 -10.50
N VAL A 200 -2.91 -11.13 -10.21
CA VAL A 200 -4.03 -11.88 -10.78
C VAL A 200 -4.89 -10.92 -11.59
N TYR A 201 -5.10 -11.23 -12.87
CA TYR A 201 -6.10 -10.56 -13.69
C TYR A 201 -7.45 -11.28 -13.54
N VAL A 202 -8.50 -10.51 -13.33
CA VAL A 202 -9.88 -10.97 -13.16
C VAL A 202 -10.73 -10.35 -14.26
N ASN A 203 -11.54 -11.18 -14.92
CA ASN A 203 -12.54 -10.75 -15.88
C ASN A 203 -13.81 -11.60 -15.71
N GLY A 204 -14.81 -11.04 -15.02
CA GLY A 204 -16.00 -11.75 -14.58
C GLY A 204 -15.62 -12.95 -13.72
N ASN A 205 -15.87 -14.16 -14.24
CA ASN A 205 -15.56 -15.41 -13.55
C ASN A 205 -14.24 -16.07 -14.02
N GLN A 206 -13.42 -15.35 -14.78
CA GLN A 206 -12.13 -15.85 -15.27
C GLN A 206 -10.98 -15.22 -14.47
N PHE A 207 -10.04 -16.05 -14.03
CA PHE A 207 -8.91 -15.66 -13.18
C PHE A 207 -7.60 -16.14 -13.79
N PHE A 208 -6.65 -15.23 -13.96
CA PHE A 208 -5.35 -15.54 -14.56
C PHE A 208 -4.24 -15.00 -13.67
N ARG A 209 -3.33 -15.86 -13.21
CA ARG A 209 -2.09 -15.40 -12.58
C ARG A 209 -1.14 -14.90 -13.67
N VAL A 210 -1.01 -13.57 -13.77
CA VAL A 210 -0.26 -12.89 -14.84
C VAL A 210 1.17 -12.54 -14.43
N LEU A 211 1.43 -12.39 -13.13
CA LEU A 211 2.79 -12.29 -12.58
C LEU A 211 2.93 -13.17 -11.35
N SER A 212 4.16 -13.62 -11.08
CA SER A 212 4.53 -14.41 -9.91
C SER A 212 5.89 -13.96 -9.38
N ASN A 213 6.23 -14.40 -8.17
CA ASN A 213 7.52 -14.17 -7.52
C ASN A 213 7.87 -12.68 -7.33
N LEU A 214 6.87 -11.83 -7.08
CA LEU A 214 7.11 -10.45 -6.63
C LEU A 214 7.66 -10.47 -5.20
N LYS A 215 8.68 -9.65 -4.93
CA LYS A 215 9.34 -9.58 -3.63
C LYS A 215 8.58 -8.61 -2.72
N ASP A 216 7.57 -9.12 -2.02
CA ASP A 216 6.78 -8.34 -1.08
C ASP A 216 6.16 -7.07 -1.73
N PRO A 217 5.28 -7.23 -2.73
CA PRO A 217 4.68 -6.06 -3.37
C PRO A 217 3.72 -5.35 -2.41
N SER A 218 3.70 -4.02 -2.44
CA SER A 218 2.95 -3.17 -1.51
C SER A 218 1.73 -2.51 -2.12
N SER A 219 1.78 -2.10 -3.39
CA SER A 219 0.66 -1.50 -4.09
C SER A 219 0.74 -1.65 -5.61
N ILE A 220 -0.38 -1.43 -6.28
CA ILE A 220 -0.53 -1.41 -7.72
C ILE A 220 -1.24 -0.12 -8.17
N SER A 221 -0.93 0.38 -9.37
CA SER A 221 -1.61 1.52 -9.96
C SER A 221 -1.70 1.37 -11.49
N LEU A 222 -2.78 1.88 -12.06
CA LEU A 222 -2.92 2.05 -13.51
C LEU A 222 -2.45 3.44 -13.92
N SER A 223 -1.72 3.54 -15.03
CA SER A 223 -1.44 4.84 -15.65
C SER A 223 -2.76 5.53 -16.06
N PRO A 224 -2.81 6.86 -16.17
CA PRO A 224 -4.05 7.57 -16.50
C PRO A 224 -4.70 7.16 -17.83
N ASP A 225 -3.90 6.71 -18.79
CA ASP A 225 -4.35 6.16 -20.09
C ASP A 225 -4.65 4.64 -20.02
N GLN A 226 -4.53 4.05 -18.83
CA GLN A 226 -4.69 2.62 -18.52
C GLN A 226 -3.79 1.69 -19.35
N SER A 227 -2.75 2.21 -19.99
CA SER A 227 -1.86 1.43 -20.86
C SER A 227 -0.77 0.70 -20.08
N LYS A 228 -0.49 1.10 -18.83
CA LYS A 228 0.58 0.53 -18.00
C LYS A 228 0.12 0.22 -16.59
N ILE A 229 0.69 -0.85 -16.04
CA ILE A 229 0.58 -1.23 -14.64
C ILE A 229 1.89 -0.87 -13.93
N TRP A 230 1.77 -0.21 -12.79
CA TRP A 230 2.87 0.19 -11.92
C TRP A 230 2.73 -0.56 -10.61
N ILE A 231 3.76 -1.31 -10.23
CA ILE A 231 3.76 -2.10 -9.00
C ILE A 231 4.87 -1.61 -8.11
N ASN A 232 4.52 -1.15 -6.93
CA ASN A 232 5.47 -0.83 -5.87
C ASN A 232 5.90 -2.13 -5.19
N VAL A 233 7.20 -2.40 -5.17
CA VAL A 233 7.78 -3.65 -4.67
C VAL A 233 8.69 -3.36 -3.49
N ALA A 234 8.17 -3.58 -2.28
CA ALA A 234 8.83 -3.25 -1.02
C ALA A 234 10.15 -4.01 -0.86
N GLY A 235 10.15 -5.32 -1.13
CA GLY A 235 11.31 -6.19 -0.97
C GLY A 235 12.44 -5.98 -1.98
N SER A 236 12.23 -5.17 -3.02
CA SER A 236 13.31 -4.74 -3.93
C SER A 236 13.48 -3.22 -3.99
N SER A 237 12.84 -2.47 -3.09
CA SER A 237 12.84 -1.01 -3.06
C SER A 237 12.71 -0.39 -4.46
N SER A 238 11.70 -0.83 -5.22
CA SER A 238 11.58 -0.44 -6.62
C SER A 238 10.13 -0.36 -7.09
N ILE A 239 9.91 0.39 -8.15
CA ILE A 239 8.66 0.41 -8.91
C ILE A 239 8.88 -0.39 -10.20
N ARG A 240 8.08 -1.43 -10.42
CA ARG A 240 8.10 -2.23 -11.66
C ARG A 240 6.96 -1.78 -12.56
N ILE A 241 7.28 -1.52 -13.83
CA ILE A 241 6.35 -0.99 -14.82
C ILE A 241 6.15 -2.04 -15.90
N TYR A 242 4.88 -2.35 -16.19
CA TYR A 242 4.47 -3.31 -17.20
C TYR A 242 3.55 -2.62 -18.21
N GLN A 243 3.75 -2.90 -19.50
CA GLN A 243 2.81 -2.56 -20.56
C GLN A 243 1.65 -3.53 -20.48
N ARG A 244 0.43 -2.99 -20.46
CA ARG A 244 -0.81 -3.78 -20.54
C ARG A 244 -1.14 -4.07 -21.99
N GLY A 245 -1.35 -5.35 -22.29
CA GLY A 245 -1.89 -5.82 -23.56
C GLY A 245 -3.40 -6.02 -23.49
N SER A 246 -3.93 -6.90 -24.34
CA SER A 246 -5.33 -7.33 -24.26
C SER A 246 -5.50 -8.43 -23.19
N GLY A 247 -6.51 -8.29 -22.35
CA GLY A 247 -6.81 -9.25 -21.29
C GLY A 247 -5.63 -9.47 -20.32
N PRO A 248 -5.16 -10.73 -20.14
CA PRO A 248 -4.11 -11.05 -19.18
C PRO A 248 -2.68 -10.70 -19.63
N ASP A 249 -2.47 -10.20 -20.85
CA ASP A 249 -1.12 -9.94 -21.38
C ASP A 249 -0.45 -8.76 -20.67
N LEU A 250 0.79 -8.99 -20.19
CA LEU A 250 1.64 -8.00 -19.53
C LEU A 250 3.09 -8.17 -19.98
N GLN A 251 3.70 -7.08 -20.44
CA GLN A 251 5.09 -7.06 -20.88
C GLN A 251 5.92 -6.13 -19.99
N PRO A 252 7.08 -6.56 -19.45
CA PRO A 252 7.92 -5.69 -18.63
C PRO A 252 8.46 -4.52 -19.46
N VAL A 253 8.40 -3.31 -18.89
CA VAL A 253 8.87 -2.08 -19.54
C VAL A 253 10.10 -1.52 -18.85
N ALA A 254 10.02 -1.31 -17.54
CA ALA A 254 11.07 -0.66 -16.77
C ALA A 254 11.00 -1.03 -15.29
N SER A 255 12.09 -0.75 -14.58
CA SER A 255 12.17 -0.81 -13.13
C SER A 255 12.90 0.42 -12.62
N VAL A 256 12.30 1.15 -11.68
CA VAL A 256 12.89 2.34 -11.07
C VAL A 256 13.23 2.04 -9.62
N GLY A 257 14.48 2.23 -9.21
CA GLY A 257 14.90 2.07 -7.82
C GLY A 257 14.46 3.25 -6.95
N LEU A 258 14.14 2.96 -5.69
CA LEU A 258 13.80 3.92 -4.66
C LEU A 258 14.81 3.82 -3.50
N PRO A 259 15.14 4.94 -2.84
CA PRO A 259 16.05 4.95 -1.69
C PRO A 259 15.40 4.49 -0.38
N SER A 260 14.12 4.09 -0.41
CA SER A 260 13.35 3.63 0.74
C SER A 260 12.35 2.55 0.34
N THR A 261 11.73 1.89 1.32
CA THR A 261 10.73 0.85 1.08
C THR A 261 9.43 1.51 0.60
N PRO A 262 8.96 1.26 -0.63
CA PRO A 262 7.74 1.89 -1.13
C PRO A 262 6.48 1.41 -0.42
N GLY A 263 5.61 2.33 -0.03
CA GLY A 263 4.23 2.08 0.32
C GLY A 263 3.33 2.15 -0.91
N ARG A 264 2.20 2.85 -0.80
CA ARG A 264 1.27 3.08 -1.92
C ARG A 264 1.72 4.21 -2.84
N GLY A 265 1.14 4.28 -4.03
CA GLY A 265 1.38 5.34 -4.98
C GLY A 265 0.11 5.80 -5.68
N ALA A 266 0.17 7.00 -6.26
CA ALA A 266 -0.93 7.63 -6.97
C ALA A 266 -0.39 8.54 -8.08
N PHE A 267 -1.08 8.56 -9.22
CA PHE A 267 -0.76 9.52 -10.28
C PHE A 267 -1.29 10.90 -9.90
N LEU A 268 -0.41 11.89 -9.94
CA LEU A 268 -0.83 13.30 -9.91
C LEU A 268 -1.40 13.70 -11.28
N ASP A 269 -0.72 13.26 -12.34
CA ASP A 269 -1.10 13.45 -13.73
C ASP A 269 -0.36 12.43 -14.62
N SER A 270 -0.45 12.54 -15.94
CA SER A 270 0.23 11.62 -16.88
C SER A 270 1.76 11.72 -16.85
N SER A 271 2.32 12.80 -16.30
CA SER A 271 3.74 13.08 -16.21
C SER A 271 4.37 12.73 -14.86
N ARG A 272 3.56 12.61 -13.79
CA ARG A 272 4.05 12.41 -12.43
C ARG A 272 3.29 11.33 -11.65
N TYR A 273 4.06 10.37 -11.13
CA TYR A 273 3.61 9.37 -10.17
C TYR A 273 4.21 9.67 -8.79
N LEU A 274 3.37 9.79 -7.76
CA LEU A 274 3.80 9.97 -6.39
C LEU A 274 3.81 8.62 -5.66
N VAL A 275 4.81 8.38 -4.82
CA VAL A 275 4.94 7.15 -4.04
C VAL A 275 5.39 7.47 -2.62
N THR A 276 4.75 6.85 -1.63
CA THR A 276 5.18 6.92 -0.23
C THR A 276 6.41 6.03 -0.02
N GLY A 277 7.29 6.46 0.88
CA GLY A 277 8.51 5.73 1.23
C GLY A 277 8.67 5.62 2.74
N ILE A 278 8.99 4.43 3.20
CA ILE A 278 9.35 4.12 4.59
C ILE A 278 10.87 3.92 4.65
N PRO A 279 11.64 4.86 5.23
CA PRO A 279 13.10 4.75 5.31
C PRO A 279 13.58 3.57 6.17
N SER A 280 12.83 3.25 7.22
CA SER A 280 13.23 2.26 8.24
C SER A 280 12.03 1.38 8.62
N GLY A 281 12.03 0.13 8.14
CA GLY A 281 11.04 -0.87 8.55
C GLY A 281 11.12 -1.20 10.05
N TRP A 282 12.31 -1.03 10.66
CA TRP A 282 12.50 -1.21 12.09
C TRP A 282 11.77 -0.15 12.92
N ASP A 283 11.87 1.13 12.54
CA ASP A 283 11.16 2.20 13.24
C ASP A 283 9.65 2.08 13.03
N LEU A 284 9.21 1.69 11.83
CA LEU A 284 7.81 1.39 11.58
C LEU A 284 7.28 0.27 12.49
N SER A 285 8.03 -0.82 12.65
CA SER A 285 7.64 -1.94 13.54
C SER A 285 7.59 -1.52 15.03
N ARG A 286 8.51 -0.64 15.45
CA ARG A 286 8.46 -0.05 16.81
C ARG A 286 7.26 0.87 16.99
N HIS A 287 6.89 1.64 15.96
CA HIS A 287 5.72 2.51 15.95
C HIS A 287 4.40 1.72 15.94
N GLU A 288 4.35 0.62 15.18
CA GLU A 288 3.23 -0.32 15.22
C GLU A 288 2.98 -0.81 16.65
N SER A 289 4.03 -1.26 17.33
CA SER A 289 3.93 -1.79 18.69
C SER A 289 3.60 -0.72 19.74
N ASN A 290 4.06 0.51 19.55
CA ASN A 290 3.83 1.61 20.48
C ASN A 290 3.79 2.95 19.72
N PRO A 291 2.65 3.68 19.73
CA PRO A 291 2.50 4.95 19.01
C PRO A 291 3.45 6.06 19.47
N ALA A 292 4.06 5.95 20.67
CA ALA A 292 5.06 6.91 21.14
C ALA A 292 6.40 6.82 20.39
N ASN A 293 6.67 5.72 19.70
CA ASN A 293 7.84 5.61 18.83
C ASN A 293 7.50 6.21 17.47
N LEU A 294 8.28 7.17 16.98
CA LEU A 294 8.06 7.76 15.67
C LEU A 294 8.67 6.92 14.55
N ALA A 295 8.07 6.98 13.37
CA ALA A 295 8.62 6.38 12.15
C ALA A 295 8.68 7.42 11.03
N SER A 296 9.85 7.64 10.45
CA SER A 296 10.01 8.62 9.38
C SER A 296 9.15 8.32 8.16
N SER A 297 8.76 9.37 7.45
CA SER A 297 7.90 9.32 6.27
C SER A 297 8.53 10.08 5.13
N GLN A 298 8.44 9.53 3.91
CA GLN A 298 8.86 10.21 2.68
C GLN A 298 7.76 10.13 1.62
N VAL A 299 7.74 11.09 0.70
CA VAL A 299 7.04 10.98 -0.58
C VAL A 299 8.02 11.33 -1.69
N PHE A 300 8.07 10.49 -2.71
CA PHE A 300 8.84 10.76 -3.92
C PHE A 300 7.91 11.09 -5.08
N SER A 301 8.34 12.02 -5.93
CA SER A 301 7.75 12.31 -7.22
C SER A 301 8.61 11.69 -8.31
N LEU A 302 8.01 10.81 -9.10
CA LEU A 302 8.63 10.14 -10.22
C LEU A 302 8.12 10.70 -11.55
N ALA A 303 9.02 11.20 -12.39
CA ALA A 303 8.71 11.60 -13.76
C ALA A 303 8.48 10.37 -14.64
N THR A 304 7.29 10.25 -15.24
CA THR A 304 6.88 9.06 -16.01
C THR A 304 7.62 8.92 -17.35
N SER A 305 8.19 10.01 -17.87
CA SER A 305 8.87 10.05 -19.16
C SER A 305 10.26 9.41 -19.14
N ASN A 306 11.00 9.55 -18.03
CA ASN A 306 12.40 9.14 -17.95
C ASN A 306 12.78 8.46 -16.63
N GLY A 307 11.84 8.32 -15.68
CA GLY A 307 12.09 7.70 -14.39
C GLY A 307 12.87 8.57 -13.41
N SER A 308 12.97 9.90 -13.64
CA SER A 308 13.66 10.80 -12.70
C SER A 308 12.89 10.90 -11.39
N LEU A 309 13.59 10.66 -10.27
CA LEU A 309 13.04 10.66 -8.94
C LEU A 309 13.43 11.94 -8.19
N ALA A 310 12.46 12.59 -7.55
CA ALA A 310 12.67 13.72 -6.66
C ALA A 310 12.01 13.48 -5.30
N LEU A 311 12.66 13.90 -4.22
CA LEU A 311 12.05 13.89 -2.88
C LEU A 311 11.08 15.07 -2.77
N ALA A 312 9.80 14.78 -2.55
CA ALA A 312 8.74 15.78 -2.48
C ALA A 312 8.29 16.08 -1.04
N TYR A 313 8.45 15.12 -0.13
CA TYR A 313 8.15 15.25 1.29
C TYR A 313 9.08 14.40 2.13
N GLN A 314 9.46 14.90 3.30
CA GLN A 314 10.22 14.16 4.30
C GLN A 314 9.96 14.71 5.69
N ASP A 315 9.57 13.82 6.61
CA ASP A 315 9.36 14.12 8.02
C ASP A 315 9.88 12.98 8.92
N GLN A 316 10.24 13.31 10.15
CA GLN A 316 10.80 12.36 11.12
C GLN A 316 9.73 11.46 11.75
N GLY A 317 8.45 11.70 11.47
CA GLY A 317 7.32 11.01 12.05
C GLY A 317 6.47 11.91 12.98
N GLU A 318 6.90 13.15 13.22
CA GLU A 318 6.21 14.11 14.08
C GLU A 318 4.89 14.60 13.48
N GLU A 319 4.87 14.83 12.15
CA GLU A 319 3.66 15.25 11.44
C GLU A 319 2.84 14.05 10.97
N ILE A 320 3.52 13.02 10.46
CA ILE A 320 2.96 11.72 10.11
C ILE A 320 3.97 10.60 10.28
N SER A 321 3.67 9.63 11.14
CA SER A 321 4.52 8.46 11.35
C SER A 321 4.17 7.34 10.37
N GLY A 322 5.15 6.92 9.56
CA GLY A 322 5.00 5.79 8.63
C GLY A 322 3.90 5.99 7.57
N ALA A 323 3.93 7.12 6.86
CA ALA A 323 3.03 7.39 5.75
C ALA A 323 3.06 6.23 4.74
N TYR A 324 1.88 5.66 4.47
CA TYR A 324 1.74 4.47 3.64
C TYR A 324 0.70 4.69 2.55
N GLY A 325 -0.54 5.05 2.93
CA GLY A 325 -1.61 5.41 2.02
C GLY A 325 -1.36 6.76 1.36
N ILE A 326 -1.78 6.90 0.09
CA ILE A 326 -1.66 8.14 -0.66
C ILE A 326 -2.83 8.30 -1.63
N ALA A 327 -3.39 9.50 -1.68
CA ALA A 327 -4.32 9.90 -2.72
C ALA A 327 -4.04 11.33 -3.14
N VAL A 328 -4.37 11.65 -4.40
CA VAL A 328 -4.10 12.96 -4.99
C VAL A 328 -5.34 13.45 -5.71
N ARG A 329 -5.67 14.73 -5.49
CA ARG A 329 -6.70 15.41 -6.28
C ARG A 329 -6.32 16.86 -6.51
N SER A 330 -6.17 17.25 -7.77
CA SER A 330 -5.71 18.59 -8.14
C SER A 330 -4.37 18.89 -7.46
N ASN A 331 -4.30 19.87 -6.54
CA ASN A 331 -3.12 20.16 -5.74
C ASN A 331 -3.25 19.67 -4.29
N GLN A 332 -4.25 18.86 -3.95
CA GLN A 332 -4.38 18.23 -2.63
C GLN A 332 -3.71 16.87 -2.63
N LEU A 333 -2.89 16.63 -1.61
CA LEU A 333 -2.22 15.37 -1.34
C LEU A 333 -2.69 14.87 0.03
N PHE A 334 -3.20 13.65 0.07
CA PHE A 334 -3.66 12.97 1.28
C PHE A 334 -2.70 11.84 1.60
N LEU A 335 -2.21 11.78 2.84
CA LEU A 335 -1.32 10.74 3.32
C LEU A 335 -1.95 10.00 4.50
N GLY A 336 -1.98 8.68 4.43
CA GLY A 336 -2.54 7.80 5.44
C GLY A 336 -1.43 7.03 6.19
N PRO A 337 -1.27 7.18 7.51
CA PRO A 337 -0.45 6.29 8.32
C PRO A 337 -1.18 4.95 8.53
N ARG A 338 -0.46 3.82 8.49
CA ARG A 338 -1.08 2.49 8.60
C ARG A 338 -1.70 2.20 9.99
N TYR A 339 -1.21 2.87 11.04
CA TYR A 339 -1.51 2.51 12.44
C TYR A 339 -2.19 3.62 13.24
N ASP A 340 -2.06 4.89 12.83
CA ASP A 340 -2.62 6.04 13.56
C ASP A 340 -4.03 6.41 13.09
N ASP A 341 -4.68 7.36 13.77
CA ASP A 341 -6.12 7.62 13.68
C ASP A 341 -6.52 8.85 12.86
N TYR A 342 -5.71 9.23 11.88
CA TYR A 342 -5.93 10.40 11.04
C TYR A 342 -5.38 10.24 9.61
N VAL A 343 -5.88 11.06 8.69
CA VAL A 343 -5.27 11.32 7.37
C VAL A 343 -4.67 12.71 7.38
N LEU A 344 -3.44 12.86 6.90
CA LEU A 344 -2.78 14.15 6.71
C LEU A 344 -3.14 14.70 5.32
N ALA A 345 -3.91 15.78 5.28
CA ALA A 345 -4.29 16.49 4.05
C ALA A 345 -3.41 17.72 3.87
N CYS A 346 -2.66 17.79 2.79
CA CYS A 346 -1.73 18.87 2.48
C CYS A 346 -1.98 19.45 1.07
N THR A 347 -1.37 20.60 0.80
CA THR A 347 -1.24 21.15 -0.55
C THR A 347 0.11 20.77 -1.15
N TYR A 348 0.06 20.08 -2.28
CA TYR A 348 1.20 19.74 -3.13
C TYR A 348 1.53 20.92 -4.07
N PRO A 349 2.82 21.29 -4.21
CA PRO A 349 3.26 22.46 -4.97
C PRO A 349 3.14 22.34 -6.49
#